data_AF-A0A968V138-F1
#
_entry.id   AF-A0A968V138-F1
#
_cell.length_a   1.000
_cell.length_b   1.000
_cell.length_c   1.000
_cell.angle_alpha   90.00
_cell.angle_beta   90.00
_cell.angle_gamma   90.00
#
_symmetry.space_group_name_H-M   'P 1'
#
loop_
_entity.id
_entity.type
_entity.pdbx_description
1 polymer ?
#
loop_
_entity_poly.entity_id
_entity_poly.type
_entity_poly.pdbx_seq_one_letter_code
_entity_poly.pdbx_strand_id
1 'polypeptide(L)'
;MVKGTFNYTGLDVARDYFNDSLDISAAIDSLKTILVVEETQQSYRTNLPTKFYITAMYELSTWQFGASLFGEMQREDFFPALTVQIQKLLGRSIWLGANYTAYQSSTTHIGLTVRMQKTVFRVLSSPTI
;
A
#
# COMPACT_ATOMS: atom_id res chain seq x y z
N MET A 1 -2.04 -27.16 -28.25
CA MET A 1 -1.40 -26.13 -27.40
C MET A 1 -1.07 -24.94 -28.30
N VAL A 2 -1.81 -23.84 -28.19
CA VAL A 2 -1.56 -22.62 -28.97
C VAL A 2 -0.92 -21.60 -28.05
N LYS A 3 0.32 -21.19 -28.35
CA LYS A 3 1.01 -20.10 -27.64
C LYS A 3 0.53 -18.78 -28.28
N GLY A 4 -0.27 -18.01 -27.56
CA GLY A 4 -0.62 -16.64 -27.94
C GLY A 4 0.49 -15.69 -27.51
N THR A 5 1.17 -15.06 -28.45
CA THR A 5 2.13 -13.99 -28.17
C THR A 5 1.33 -12.70 -27.98
N PHE A 6 1.23 -12.20 -26.75
CA PHE A 6 0.65 -10.89 -26.49
C PHE A 6 1.72 -9.81 -26.69
N ASN A 7 1.63 -9.09 -27.80
CA ASN A 7 2.37 -7.83 -27.96
C ASN A 7 1.59 -6.73 -27.24
N TYR A 8 2.12 -6.26 -26.12
CA TYR A 8 1.65 -5.06 -25.45
C TYR A 8 2.25 -3.85 -26.18
N THR A 9 1.46 -3.25 -27.08
CA THR A 9 1.79 -1.94 -27.63
C THR A 9 1.33 -0.90 -26.60
N GLY A 10 2.25 -0.48 -25.73
CA GLY A 10 2.02 0.67 -24.86
C GLY A 10 1.66 1.87 -25.73
N LEU A 11 0.58 2.56 -25.37
CA LEU A 11 0.18 3.79 -26.04
C LEU A 11 1.28 4.84 -25.74
N ASP A 12 2.20 5.04 -26.68
CA ASP A 12 3.28 6.04 -26.59
C ASP A 12 2.69 7.44 -26.84
N VAL A 13 1.80 7.86 -25.93
CA VAL A 13 1.18 9.20 -25.91
C VAL A 13 2.20 10.32 -25.75
N ALA A 14 3.46 10.01 -25.47
CA ALA A 14 4.49 11.02 -25.32
C ALA A 14 5.10 11.44 -26.67
N ARG A 15 5.00 10.63 -27.73
CA ARG A 15 5.79 10.86 -28.95
C ARG A 15 5.06 11.64 -30.05
N ASP A 16 3.73 11.54 -30.11
CA ASP A 16 2.91 12.26 -31.09
C ASP A 16 2.39 13.62 -30.59
N TYR A 17 2.56 13.93 -29.30
CA TYR A 17 1.92 15.09 -28.65
C TYR A 17 2.76 16.38 -28.62
N PHE A 18 4.03 16.35 -29.05
CA PHE A 18 4.92 17.51 -28.91
C PHE A 18 5.10 18.36 -30.17
N ASN A 19 4.46 18.03 -31.31
CA ASN A 19 4.81 18.69 -32.58
C ASN A 19 3.67 19.27 -33.43
N ASP A 20 2.44 19.39 -32.93
CA ASP A 20 1.50 20.27 -33.62
C ASP A 20 0.44 20.85 -32.69
N SER A 21 0.06 22.09 -32.96
CA SER A 21 -0.88 22.89 -32.19
C SER A 21 -2.17 22.12 -31.87
N LEU A 22 -2.37 21.85 -30.58
CA LEU A 22 -3.43 21.05 -30.01
C LEU A 22 -4.81 21.70 -30.19
N ASP A 23 -5.66 21.10 -31.02
CA ASP A 23 -7.12 21.25 -30.90
C ASP A 23 -7.65 20.19 -29.93
N ILE A 24 -7.49 20.49 -28.63
CA ILE A 24 -7.89 19.63 -27.49
C ILE A 24 -9.38 19.25 -27.58
N SER A 25 -10.18 20.07 -28.26
CA SER A 25 -11.62 19.88 -28.46
C SER A 25 -11.94 18.58 -29.21
N ALA A 26 -11.18 18.28 -30.27
CA ALA A 26 -11.43 17.11 -31.12
C ALA A 26 -11.06 15.78 -30.43
N ALA A 27 -10.02 15.79 -29.59
CA ALA A 27 -9.63 14.63 -28.78
C ALA A 27 -10.66 14.33 -27.67
N ILE A 28 -11.28 15.36 -27.08
CA ILE A 28 -12.32 15.18 -26.06
C ILE A 28 -13.64 14.67 -26.67
N ASP A 29 -14.03 15.14 -27.85
CA ASP A 29 -15.26 14.70 -28.51
C ASP A 29 -15.20 13.26 -29.03
N SER A 30 -14.02 12.83 -29.50
CA SER A 30 -13.79 11.42 -29.86
C SER A 30 -13.84 10.50 -28.63
N LEU A 31 -13.32 10.94 -27.48
CA LEU A 31 -13.46 10.22 -26.21
C LEU A 31 -14.92 10.10 -25.76
N LYS A 32 -15.74 11.16 -25.91
CA LYS A 32 -17.18 11.10 -25.58
C LYS A 32 -17.99 10.18 -26.50
N THR A 33 -17.61 10.09 -27.77
CA THR A 33 -18.31 9.24 -28.75
C THR A 33 -18.04 7.75 -28.54
N ILE A 34 -16.84 7.41 -28.08
CA ILE A 34 -16.44 6.01 -27.79
C ILE A 34 -16.90 5.60 -26.40
N LEU A 35 -16.97 6.55 -25.45
CA LEU A 35 -17.39 6.32 -24.07
C LEU A 35 -18.88 6.63 -23.93
N VAL A 36 -19.75 5.71 -24.38
CA VAL A 36 -21.17 5.75 -24.01
C VAL A 36 -21.28 5.46 -22.51
N VAL A 37 -21.31 6.51 -21.70
CA VAL A 37 -21.53 6.40 -20.25
C VAL A 37 -23.00 6.12 -20.02
N GLU A 38 -23.37 4.84 -19.97
CA GLU A 38 -24.67 4.45 -19.43
C GLU A 38 -24.65 4.67 -17.91
N GLU A 39 -25.22 5.79 -17.47
CA GLU A 39 -25.51 6.02 -16.05
C GLU A 39 -26.62 5.04 -15.60
N THR A 40 -26.20 3.88 -15.13
CA THR A 40 -27.09 2.93 -14.47
C THR A 40 -27.37 3.41 -13.05
N GLN A 41 -28.64 3.63 -12.70
CA GLN A 41 -29.08 3.98 -11.33
C GLN A 41 -28.99 2.79 -10.34
N GLN A 42 -28.07 1.86 -10.55
CA GLN A 42 -27.83 0.78 -9.60
C GLN A 42 -27.00 1.33 -8.43
N SER A 43 -27.65 1.44 -7.27
CA SER A 43 -26.95 1.68 -6.01
C SER A 43 -26.00 0.51 -5.72
N TYR A 44 -24.70 0.71 -5.95
CA TYR A 44 -23.68 -0.26 -5.56
C TYR A 44 -23.47 -0.17 -4.04
N ARG A 45 -23.95 -1.19 -3.31
CA ARG A 45 -23.69 -1.33 -1.88
C ARG A 45 -22.61 -2.39 -1.65
N THR A 46 -21.39 -1.94 -1.38
CA THR A 46 -20.28 -2.82 -0.99
C THR A 46 -20.16 -2.83 0.53
N ASN A 47 -20.43 -3.97 1.17
CA ASN A 47 -20.17 -4.12 2.61
C ASN A 47 -18.65 -4.16 2.83
N LEU A 48 -18.14 -3.27 3.69
CA LEU A 48 -16.74 -3.31 4.08
C LEU A 48 -16.50 -4.47 5.05
N PRO A 49 -15.42 -5.25 4.84
CA PRO A 49 -15.04 -6.32 5.74
C PRO A 49 -14.58 -5.78 7.10
N THR A 50 -14.90 -6.52 8.17
CA THR A 50 -14.44 -6.18 9.52
C THR A 50 -13.03 -6.72 9.74
N LYS A 51 -12.17 -5.91 10.37
CA LYS A 51 -10.75 -6.21 10.55
C LYS A 51 -10.37 -6.16 12.03
N PHE A 52 -9.63 -7.16 12.50
CA PHE A 52 -9.14 -7.25 13.87
C PHE A 52 -7.62 -7.35 13.87
N TYR A 53 -6.98 -6.66 14.82
CA TYR A 53 -5.54 -6.61 14.95
C TYR A 53 -5.15 -6.79 16.41
N ILE A 54 -4.23 -7.72 16.68
CA ILE A 54 -3.59 -7.91 17.98
C ILE A 54 -2.09 -7.84 17.75
N THR A 55 -1.42 -6.91 18.40
CA THR A 55 0.02 -6.69 18.21
C THR A 55 0.72 -6.67 19.56
N ALA A 56 1.84 -7.39 19.65
CA ALA A 56 2.74 -7.39 20.78
C ALA A 56 4.13 -6.92 20.33
N MET A 57 4.75 -6.04 21.11
CA MET A 57 6.09 -5.52 20.85
C MET A 57 6.92 -5.58 22.12
N TYR A 58 8.18 -5.99 21.98
CA TYR A 58 9.14 -6.05 23.06
C TYR A 58 10.44 -5.36 22.62
N GLU A 59 10.91 -4.42 23.42
CA GLU A 59 12.13 -3.67 23.16
C GLU A 59 13.21 -4.08 24.15
N LEU A 60 14.39 -4.41 23.64
CA LEU A 60 15.56 -4.82 24.40
C LEU A 60 16.80 -4.08 23.90
N SER A 61 17.11 -2.95 24.55
CA SER A 61 18.28 -2.12 24.24
C SER A 61 18.31 -1.69 22.77
N THR A 62 19.12 -2.35 21.95
CA THR A 62 19.25 -2.06 20.52
C THR A 62 18.43 -3.01 19.64
N TRP A 63 17.62 -3.89 20.22
CA TRP A 63 16.78 -4.83 19.50
C TRP A 63 15.31 -4.58 19.80
N GLN A 64 14.46 -4.81 18.81
CA GLN A 64 13.02 -4.76 18.94
C GLN A 64 12.41 -6.00 18.28
N PHE A 65 11.60 -6.72 19.02
CA PHE A 65 10.84 -7.86 18.54
C PHE A 65 9.37 -7.47 18.48
N GLY A 66 8.65 -7.97 17.47
CA GLY A 66 7.22 -7.76 17.37
C GLY A 66 6.53 -8.94 16.74
N ALA A 67 5.29 -9.16 17.15
CA ALA A 67 4.38 -10.11 16.56
C ALA A 67 3.01 -9.46 16.39
N SER A 68 2.34 -9.73 15.28
CA SER A 68 1.01 -9.23 15.00
C SER A 68 0.14 -10.33 14.42
N LEU A 69 -1.02 -10.54 15.02
CA LEU A 69 -2.11 -11.34 14.48
C LEU A 69 -3.12 -10.38 13.85
N PHE A 70 -3.45 -10.63 12.60
CA PHE A 70 -4.45 -9.89 11.83
C PHE A 70 -5.54 -10.87 11.38
N GLY A 71 -6.79 -10.44 11.36
CA GLY A 71 -7.89 -11.23 10.82
C GLY A 71 -8.89 -10.34 10.09
N GLU A 72 -9.30 -10.76 8.89
CA GLU A 72 -10.33 -10.10 8.09
C GLU A 72 -11.54 -11.03 7.94
N MET A 73 -12.72 -10.54 8.32
CA MET A 73 -13.99 -11.19 8.02
C MET A 73 -14.53 -10.63 6.71
N GLN A 74 -14.50 -11.45 5.66
CA GLN A 74 -15.05 -11.13 4.36
C GLN A 74 -16.22 -12.07 4.05
N ARG A 75 -17.44 -11.53 4.15
CA ARG A 75 -18.69 -12.30 4.04
C ARG A 75 -18.75 -13.41 5.12
N GLU A 76 -18.50 -14.67 4.75
CA GLU A 76 -18.54 -15.84 5.65
C GLU A 76 -17.14 -16.42 5.91
N ASP A 77 -16.11 -15.92 5.21
CA ASP A 77 -14.74 -16.44 5.32
C ASP A 77 -13.90 -15.57 6.26
N PHE A 78 -13.08 -16.25 7.07
CA PHE A 78 -12.11 -15.62 7.97
C PHE A 78 -10.69 -15.82 7.44
N PHE A 79 -9.97 -14.71 7.25
CA PHE A 79 -8.61 -14.71 6.71
C PHE A 79 -7.62 -14.22 7.77
N PRO A 80 -7.05 -15.11 8.60
CA PRO A 80 -6.02 -14.75 9.56
C PRO A 80 -4.64 -14.67 8.90
N ALA A 81 -3.82 -13.77 9.43
CA ALA A 81 -2.42 -13.63 9.12
C ALA A 81 -1.59 -13.41 10.39
N LEU A 82 -0.41 -14.01 10.43
CA LEU A 82 0.58 -13.81 11.50
C LEU A 82 1.82 -13.15 10.91
N THR A 83 2.17 -11.98 11.43
CA THR A 83 3.40 -11.28 11.13
C THR A 83 4.35 -11.35 12.32
N VAL A 84 5.61 -11.68 12.07
CA VAL A 84 6.70 -11.57 13.04
C VAL A 84 7.73 -10.59 12.50
N GLN A 85 8.26 -9.73 13.36
CA GLN A 85 9.24 -8.72 13.00
C GLN A 85 10.38 -8.66 14.00
N ILE A 86 11.58 -8.39 13.48
CA ILE A 86 12.77 -8.10 14.27
C ILE A 86 13.42 -6.83 13.72
N GLN A 87 13.83 -5.95 14.60
CA GLN A 87 14.54 -4.72 14.26
C GLN A 87 15.75 -4.54 15.16
N LYS A 88 16.78 -3.89 14.63
CA LYS A 88 18.01 -3.54 15.33
C LYS A 88 18.32 -2.07 15.12
N LEU A 89 18.67 -1.37 16.18
CA LEU A 89 19.21 -0.02 16.15
C LEU A 89 20.68 -0.09 15.70
N LEU A 90 20.97 0.56 14.58
CA LEU A 90 22.30 0.85 14.09
C LEU A 90 22.67 2.30 14.44
N GLY A 91 23.75 2.43 15.20
CA GLY A 91 24.22 3.73 15.70
C GLY A 91 23.26 4.31 16.73
N ARG A 92 22.72 5.50 16.44
CA ARG A 92 21.85 6.25 17.37
C ARG A 92 20.49 6.63 16.81
N SER A 93 20.24 6.34 15.53
CA SER A 93 19.09 6.95 14.82
C SER A 93 18.46 6.08 13.73
N ILE A 94 19.08 4.95 13.36
CA ILE A 94 18.58 4.12 12.25
C ILE A 94 18.23 2.75 12.78
N TRP A 95 16.98 2.33 12.65
CA TRP A 95 16.53 0.98 12.90
C TRP A 95 16.46 0.23 11.58
N LEU A 96 17.16 -0.90 11.48
CA LEU A 96 17.04 -1.85 10.37
C LEU A 96 16.31 -3.08 10.86
N GLY A 97 15.38 -3.60 10.06
CA GLY A 97 14.59 -4.76 10.45
C GLY A 97 14.13 -5.60 9.28
N ALA A 98 13.64 -6.77 9.63
CA ALA A 98 12.99 -7.70 8.73
C ALA A 98 11.65 -8.11 9.32
N ASN A 99 10.70 -8.42 8.45
CA ASN A 99 9.42 -8.99 8.82
C ASN A 99 9.10 -10.18 7.94
N TYR A 100 8.33 -11.09 8.52
CA TYR A 100 7.83 -12.30 7.89
C TYR A 100 6.35 -12.40 8.18
N THR A 101 5.53 -12.55 7.14
CA THR A 101 4.09 -12.71 7.28
C THR A 101 3.63 -14.01 6.65
N ALA A 102 2.95 -14.83 7.44
CA ALA A 102 2.29 -16.05 7.00
C ALA A 102 0.78 -15.81 6.94
N TYR A 103 0.18 -16.15 5.80
CA TYR A 103 -1.27 -16.16 5.61
C TYR A 103 -1.77 -17.60 5.61
N GLN A 104 -3.01 -17.80 6.07
CA GLN A 104 -3.64 -19.13 5.98
C GLN A 104 -3.72 -19.63 4.52
N SER A 105 -3.84 -18.72 3.55
CA SER A 105 -3.85 -19.02 2.11
C SER A 105 -2.45 -19.09 1.50
N SER A 106 -1.54 -19.91 2.05
CA SER A 106 -0.23 -20.34 1.50
C SER A 106 0.79 -19.29 0.97
N THR A 107 0.43 -18.03 0.76
CA THR A 107 1.34 -16.98 0.31
C THR A 107 2.09 -16.46 1.53
N THR A 108 3.41 -16.40 1.41
CA THR A 108 4.29 -15.89 2.46
C THR A 108 4.95 -14.62 1.96
N HIS A 109 4.98 -13.59 2.80
CA HIS A 109 5.64 -12.33 2.48
C HIS A 109 6.83 -12.11 3.39
N ILE A 110 7.95 -11.68 2.79
CA ILE A 110 9.16 -11.30 3.52
C ILE A 110 9.45 -9.85 3.17
N GLY A 111 9.67 -9.03 4.19
CA GLY A 111 9.92 -7.60 4.03
C GLY A 111 11.17 -7.16 4.78
N LEU A 112 11.79 -6.10 4.27
CA LEU A 112 12.82 -5.35 4.97
C LEU A 112 12.28 -3.97 5.34
N THR A 113 12.67 -3.47 6.51
CA THR A 113 12.20 -2.18 7.02
C THR A 113 13.38 -1.34 7.48
N VAL A 114 13.36 -0.06 7.13
CA VAL A 114 14.28 0.94 7.64
C VAL A 114 13.45 2.03 8.31
N ARG A 115 13.72 2.32 9.57
CA ARG A 115 13.07 3.40 10.33
C ARG A 115 14.13 4.37 10.82
N MET A 116 13.92 5.66 10.60
CA MET A 116 14.80 6.71 11.08
C MET A 116 14.13 7.46 12.23
N GLN A 117 14.84 7.61 13.35
CA GLN A 117 14.40 8.41 14.49
C GLN A 117 15.27 9.65 14.58
N LYS A 118 14.67 10.82 14.36
CA LYS A 118 15.27 12.12 14.66
C LYS A 118 14.62 12.65 15.94
N THR A 119 15.35 12.66 17.05
CA THR A 119 14.88 13.30 18.28
C THR A 119 14.74 14.80 18.02
N VAL A 120 13.51 15.32 18.07
CA VAL A 120 13.24 16.76 18.01
C VAL A 120 13.41 17.33 19.42
N PHE A 121 14.29 18.32 19.58
CA PHE A 121 14.45 19.02 20.86
C PHE A 121 13.17 19.81 21.16
N ARG A 122 12.46 19.45 22.23
CA ARG A 122 11.32 20.22 22.74
C ARG A 122 11.83 21.12 23.86
N VAL A 123 11.96 22.42 23.59
CA VAL A 123 12.22 23.42 24.64
C VAL A 123 10.88 23.71 25.31
N LEU A 124 10.74 23.29 26.58
CA LEU A 124 9.63 23.71 27.42
C LEU A 124 10.02 25.04 28.05
N SER A 125 9.54 26.16 27.50
CA SER A 125 9.51 27.40 28.26
C SER A 125 8.30 27.34 29.18
N SER A 126 8.52 27.19 30.48
CA SER A 126 7.48 27.47 31.47
C SER A 126 7.16 28.97 31.40
N PRO A 127 5.89 29.39 31.36
CA PRO A 127 5.57 30.77 31.66
C PRO A 127 5.89 31.00 33.14
N THR A 128 6.80 31.92 33.40
CA THR A 128 6.93 32.51 34.73
C THR A 128 5.73 33.44 34.91
N ILE A 129 5.04 33.24 36.04
CA ILE A 129 3.81 33.88 36.56
C ILE A 129 3.56 35.30 36.05
#